data_AF-A0AA97DQK6-F1
#
_entry.id   AF-A0AA97DQK6-F1
#
_cell.length_a   1.000
_cell.length_b   1.000
_cell.length_c   1.000
_cell.angle_alpha   90.00
_cell.angle_beta   90.00
_cell.angle_gamma   90.00
#
_symmetry.space_group_name_H-M   'P 1'
#
loop_
_entity.id
_entity.type
_entity.pdbx_description
1 polymer ?
#
loop_
_entity_poly.entity_id
_entity_poly.type
_entity_poly.pdbx_seq_one_letter_code
_entity_poly.pdbx_strand_id
1 'polypeptide(L)'
;MNYNALQRLIFHTRMGLQEFLYKCGWRKPLDMELEDCREVEALTDQPFSINEAKDGDLPILDSRRTALYCGNGKLRECNFINAVIKRKNIIRAYRWMKERGFHTYIVDYATPFGWLALETLVDLRGMGERFDLYVYRGLVHQRRKSYRLIPETGIERIFTIAKADYRYDLYGNEFVKVILPHVGAICNWRGIRIARCFAVSEPLQKS
;
A
#
# COMPACT_ATOMS: atom_id res chain seq x y z
N MET A 1 -26.03 19.71 0.84
CA MET A 1 -24.83 19.02 1.36
C MET A 1 -24.95 17.54 1.08
N ASN A 2 -23.95 16.95 0.42
CA ASN A 2 -23.99 15.55 0.00
C ASN A 2 -23.95 14.64 1.25
N TYR A 3 -25.05 13.94 1.54
CA TYR A 3 -25.27 13.15 2.77
C TYR A 3 -24.12 12.15 3.05
N ASN A 4 -23.52 11.62 1.99
CA ASN A 4 -22.36 10.72 2.03
C ASN A 4 -21.06 11.36 2.55
N ALA A 5 -20.83 12.65 2.32
CA ALA A 5 -19.59 13.32 2.74
C ALA A 5 -19.58 13.56 4.26
N LEU A 6 -20.73 13.94 4.83
CA LEU A 6 -20.88 14.13 6.27
C LEU A 6 -20.76 12.81 7.02
N GLN A 7 -21.40 11.73 6.54
CA GLN A 7 -21.27 10.41 7.15
C GLN A 7 -19.82 9.90 7.11
N ARG A 8 -19.10 10.11 6.01
CA ARG A 8 -17.67 9.78 5.92
C ARG A 8 -16.82 10.62 6.86
N LEU A 9 -17.12 11.92 6.97
CA LEU A 9 -16.42 12.80 7.91
C LEU A 9 -16.60 12.32 9.35
N ILE A 10 -17.84 12.00 9.75
CA ILE A 10 -18.15 11.46 11.07
C ILE A 10 -17.41 10.14 11.29
N PHE A 11 -17.47 9.23 10.31
CA PHE A 11 -16.79 7.94 10.35
C PHE A 11 -15.27 8.10 10.56
N HIS A 12 -14.60 8.90 9.75
CA HIS A 12 -13.16 9.11 9.85
C HIS A 12 -12.77 9.86 11.13
N THR A 13 -13.55 10.86 11.56
CA THR A 13 -13.34 11.55 12.84
C THR A 13 -13.43 10.58 14.00
N ARG A 14 -14.42 9.68 14.01
CA ARG A 14 -14.55 8.60 14.99
C ARG A 14 -13.36 7.65 14.95
N MET A 15 -12.87 7.31 13.77
CA MET A 15 -11.70 6.44 13.60
C MET A 15 -10.39 7.10 14.06
N GLY A 16 -10.18 8.38 13.76
CA GLY A 16 -9.03 9.15 14.22
C GLY A 16 -9.02 9.32 15.73
N LEU A 17 -10.18 9.64 16.33
CA LEU A 17 -10.35 9.70 17.78
C LEU A 17 -10.06 8.34 18.43
N GLN A 18 -10.53 7.24 17.84
CA GLN A 18 -10.21 5.90 18.34
C GLN A 18 -8.71 5.57 18.27
N GLU A 19 -8.03 5.93 17.18
CA GLU A 19 -6.58 5.72 17.06
C GLU A 19 -5.80 6.54 18.10
N PHE A 20 -6.23 7.78 18.34
CA PHE A 20 -5.67 8.66 19.38
C PHE A 20 -5.86 8.04 20.77
N LEU A 21 -7.10 7.66 21.12
CA LEU A 21 -7.41 7.05 22.42
C LEU A 21 -6.64 5.73 22.64
N TYR A 22 -6.46 4.93 21.58
CA TYR A 22 -5.63 3.71 21.63
C TYR A 22 -4.16 4.04 21.90
N LYS A 23 -3.59 5.03 21.20
CA LYS A 23 -2.20 5.47 21.43
C LYS A 23 -1.98 6.05 22.82
N CYS A 24 -3.00 6.69 23.40
CA CYS A 24 -2.98 7.18 24.78
C CYS A 24 -3.20 6.08 25.83
N GLY A 25 -3.43 4.82 25.41
CA GLY A 25 -3.65 3.69 26.32
C GLY A 25 -5.03 3.64 26.97
N TRP A 26 -5.98 4.46 26.50
CA TRP A 26 -7.30 4.65 27.14
C TRP A 26 -8.38 3.67 26.64
N ARG A 27 -8.07 2.81 25.65
CA ARG A 27 -9.02 1.81 25.13
C ARG A 27 -8.31 0.55 24.61
N LYS A 28 -8.90 -0.64 24.90
CA LYS A 28 -8.54 -1.92 24.27
C LYS A 28 -9.06 -1.99 22.83
N PRO A 29 -8.44 -2.77 21.93
CA PRO A 29 -8.90 -2.89 20.54
C PRO A 29 -10.33 -3.42 20.51
N LEU A 30 -11.24 -2.67 19.86
CA LEU A 30 -12.58 -3.14 19.58
C LEU A 30 -12.54 -3.96 18.29
N ASP A 31 -12.82 -5.26 18.40
CA ASP A 31 -13.11 -6.17 17.29
C ASP A 31 -14.50 -5.81 16.76
N MET A 32 -14.51 -4.83 15.86
CA MET A 32 -15.71 -4.37 15.18
C MET A 32 -15.80 -5.20 13.90
N GLU A 33 -16.15 -6.47 14.06
CA GLU A 33 -16.43 -7.39 12.97
C GLU A 33 -17.92 -7.35 12.59
N LEU A 34 -18.18 -7.42 11.29
CA LEU A 34 -19.35 -8.05 10.65
C LEU A 34 -20.61 -7.24 10.26
N GLU A 35 -20.92 -6.04 10.75
CA GLU A 35 -22.22 -5.42 10.38
C GLU A 35 -22.26 -4.72 9.02
N ASP A 36 -21.15 -4.16 8.51
CA ASP A 36 -21.16 -3.42 7.22
C ASP A 36 -20.95 -4.33 5.98
N CYS A 37 -20.85 -5.66 6.16
CA CYS A 37 -20.41 -6.56 5.09
C CYS A 37 -21.54 -7.15 4.21
N ARG A 38 -22.81 -7.08 4.62
CA ARG A 38 -23.90 -7.80 3.93
C ARG A 38 -24.62 -7.01 2.83
N GLU A 39 -24.60 -5.68 2.86
CA GLU A 39 -25.37 -4.86 1.88
C GLU A 39 -24.62 -4.55 0.58
N VAL A 40 -23.34 -4.89 0.46
CA VAL A 40 -22.48 -4.48 -0.68
C VAL A 40 -22.22 -5.61 -1.68
N GLU A 41 -22.67 -6.84 -1.38
CA GLU A 41 -22.48 -8.04 -2.22
C GLU A 41 -23.27 -8.03 -3.54
N ALA A 42 -24.21 -7.09 -3.74
CA ALA A 42 -25.09 -7.06 -4.92
C ALA A 42 -24.62 -6.13 -6.06
N LEU A 43 -23.51 -5.39 -5.91
CA LEU A 43 -23.05 -4.41 -6.90
C LEU A 43 -21.60 -4.71 -7.31
N THR A 44 -21.42 -5.86 -7.94
CA THR A 44 -20.14 -6.33 -8.47
C THR A 44 -20.10 -6.22 -9.99
N ASP A 45 -18.86 -6.13 -10.51
CA ASP A 45 -18.45 -6.39 -11.89
C ASP A 45 -18.29 -5.19 -12.83
N GLN A 46 -17.14 -4.51 -12.69
CA GLN A 46 -16.36 -4.18 -13.88
C GLN A 46 -14.88 -4.56 -13.69
N PRO A 47 -14.34 -5.51 -14.47
CA PRO A 47 -12.91 -5.79 -14.49
C PRO A 47 -12.19 -4.64 -15.21
N PHE A 48 -11.40 -3.86 -14.47
CA PHE A 48 -10.53 -2.86 -15.07
C PHE A 48 -9.24 -3.53 -15.56
N SER A 49 -9.27 -4.02 -16.79
CA SER A 49 -8.10 -4.53 -17.51
C SER A 49 -7.24 -3.36 -17.96
N ILE A 50 -6.04 -3.24 -17.39
CA ILE A 50 -4.97 -2.44 -17.99
C ILE A 50 -3.80 -3.40 -18.10
N ASN A 51 -3.57 -3.81 -19.34
CA ASN A 51 -2.46 -4.61 -19.86
C ASN A 51 -2.38 -6.05 -19.34
N GLU A 52 -2.80 -6.97 -20.22
CA GLU A 52 -2.29 -8.34 -20.26
C GLU A 52 -0.77 -8.26 -20.46
N ALA A 53 0.00 -8.41 -19.38
CA ALA A 53 1.40 -8.74 -19.52
C ALA A 53 1.45 -10.13 -20.16
N LYS A 54 1.83 -10.19 -21.44
CA LYS A 54 2.19 -11.44 -22.13
C LYS A 54 3.12 -12.22 -21.20
N ASP A 55 2.86 -13.50 -21.02
CA ASP A 55 3.50 -14.46 -20.10
C ASP A 55 5.03 -14.64 -20.23
N GLY A 56 5.77 -13.70 -20.85
CA GLY A 56 7.22 -13.77 -21.10
C GLY A 56 8.10 -12.75 -20.35
N ASP A 57 7.58 -11.63 -19.84
CA ASP A 57 8.41 -10.50 -19.36
C ASP A 57 8.10 -10.08 -17.90
N LEU A 58 8.09 -11.02 -16.94
CA LEU A 58 8.08 -10.61 -15.53
C LEU A 58 9.39 -9.86 -15.21
N PRO A 59 9.33 -8.65 -14.62
CA PRO A 59 10.55 -7.93 -14.28
C PRO A 59 11.33 -8.69 -13.21
N ILE A 60 12.64 -8.86 -13.43
CA ILE A 60 13.52 -9.58 -12.52
C ILE A 60 13.71 -8.75 -11.26
N LEU A 61 13.23 -9.27 -10.12
CA LEU A 61 13.35 -8.61 -8.83
C LEU A 61 14.64 -9.03 -8.11
N ASP A 62 15.54 -8.07 -7.87
CA ASP A 62 16.67 -8.25 -6.95
C ASP A 62 16.20 -7.91 -5.54
N SER A 63 16.23 -8.92 -4.66
CA SER A 63 15.91 -8.76 -3.25
C SER A 63 16.67 -7.56 -2.67
N ARG A 64 17.99 -7.44 -2.93
CA ARG A 64 18.91 -6.39 -2.43
C ARG A 64 18.50 -4.97 -2.73
N ARG A 65 17.65 -4.79 -3.74
CA ARG A 65 17.29 -3.48 -4.28
C ARG A 65 15.79 -3.24 -4.33
N THR A 66 14.99 -4.22 -3.90
CA THR A 66 13.53 -4.20 -3.97
C THR A 66 12.90 -3.96 -2.61
N ALA A 67 12.07 -2.92 -2.52
CA ALA A 67 11.29 -2.59 -1.35
C ALA A 67 9.79 -2.69 -1.63
N LEU A 68 9.03 -3.08 -0.60
CA LEU A 68 7.58 -3.27 -0.67
C LEU A 68 6.86 -2.29 0.26
N TYR A 69 5.90 -1.54 -0.28
CA TYR A 69 4.92 -0.78 0.49
C TYR A 69 3.60 -1.54 0.55
N CYS A 70 3.24 -2.04 1.73
CA CYS A 70 1.99 -2.78 1.92
C CYS A 70 1.27 -2.38 3.21
N GLY A 71 -0.04 -2.57 3.23
CA GLY A 71 -0.89 -2.43 4.43
C GLY A 71 -1.67 -3.71 4.68
N ASN A 72 -2.33 -3.84 5.83
CA ASN A 72 -3.19 -4.99 6.10
C ASN A 72 -4.66 -4.71 5.71
N GLY A 73 -4.91 -3.71 4.86
CA GLY A 73 -6.26 -3.31 4.44
C GLY A 73 -7.12 -2.61 5.51
N LYS A 74 -6.58 -2.33 6.71
CA LYS A 74 -7.34 -1.73 7.81
C LYS A 74 -7.32 -0.19 7.73
N LEU A 75 -8.49 0.45 7.76
CA LEU A 75 -8.62 1.92 7.78
C LEU A 75 -7.99 2.60 9.00
N ARG A 76 -7.87 1.89 10.13
CA ARG A 76 -7.15 2.40 11.31
C ARG A 76 -5.66 2.62 11.02
N GLU A 77 -5.11 1.94 10.02
CA GLU A 77 -3.69 2.05 9.67
C GLU A 77 -3.38 3.33 8.90
N CYS A 78 -4.31 3.77 8.04
CA CYS A 78 -4.19 4.97 7.22
C CYS A 78 -5.56 5.53 6.82
N ASN A 79 -5.82 6.78 7.16
CA ASN A 79 -7.05 7.53 6.89
C ASN A 79 -6.73 9.03 6.66
N PHE A 80 -7.72 9.86 6.34
CA PHE A 80 -7.45 11.23 5.88
C PHE A 80 -6.79 12.09 6.96
N ILE A 81 -7.09 11.81 8.24
CA ILE A 81 -6.58 12.57 9.38
C ILE A 81 -5.09 12.29 9.56
N ASN A 82 -4.70 11.02 9.50
CA ASN A 82 -3.31 10.62 9.71
C ASN A 82 -2.47 10.58 8.42
N ALA A 83 -3.08 10.78 7.25
CA ALA A 83 -2.43 10.69 5.93
C ALA A 83 -1.21 11.58 5.80
N VAL A 84 -1.26 12.82 6.32
CA VAL A 84 -0.11 13.75 6.26
C VAL A 84 1.10 13.18 7.00
N ILE A 85 0.88 12.59 8.18
CA ILE A 85 1.95 11.96 8.98
C ILE A 85 2.46 10.71 8.26
N LYS A 86 1.56 9.87 7.74
CA LYS A 86 1.95 8.66 7.00
C LYS A 86 2.72 8.97 5.73
N ARG A 87 2.36 10.04 5.00
CA ARG A 87 3.10 10.54 3.83
C ARG A 87 4.54 10.93 4.20
N LYS A 88 4.73 11.67 5.30
CA LYS A 88 6.07 11.98 5.81
C LYS A 88 6.87 10.72 6.15
N ASN A 89 6.23 9.70 6.71
CA ASN A 89 6.89 8.42 7.01
C ASN A 89 7.26 7.65 5.75
N ILE A 90 6.41 7.65 4.72
CA ILE A 90 6.70 7.07 3.41
C ILE A 90 7.92 7.76 2.78
N ILE A 91 7.96 9.09 2.77
CA ILE A 91 9.10 9.85 2.22
C ILE A 91 10.39 9.54 2.99
N ARG A 92 10.33 9.48 4.33
CA ARG A 92 11.48 9.10 5.17
C ARG A 92 11.95 7.68 4.86
N ALA A 93 11.02 6.75 4.70
CA ALA A 93 11.34 5.37 4.34
C ALA A 93 11.98 5.28 2.96
N TYR A 94 11.43 5.97 1.97
CA TYR A 94 12.00 6.08 0.64
C TYR A 94 13.44 6.60 0.69
N ARG A 95 13.71 7.71 1.38
CA ARG A 95 15.07 8.27 1.49
C ARG A 95 16.04 7.29 2.13
N TRP A 96 15.64 6.66 3.24
CA TRP A 96 16.44 5.66 3.94
C TRP A 96 16.77 4.44 3.06
N MET A 97 15.81 4.00 2.23
CA MET A 97 15.97 2.89 1.28
C MET A 97 16.88 3.31 0.12
N LYS A 98 16.66 4.48 -0.47
CA LYS A 98 17.49 5.05 -1.53
C LYS A 98 18.96 5.15 -1.11
N GLU A 99 19.24 5.68 0.08
CA GLU A 99 20.58 5.77 0.66
C GLU A 99 21.28 4.40 0.79
N ARG A 100 20.51 3.31 0.85
CA ARG A 100 20.99 1.93 0.96
C ARG A 100 20.99 1.17 -0.37
N GLY A 101 20.75 1.87 -1.49
CA GLY A 101 20.82 1.29 -2.83
C GLY A 101 19.55 0.61 -3.31
N PHE A 102 18.42 0.78 -2.63
CA PHE A 102 17.13 0.34 -3.16
C PHE A 102 16.67 1.25 -4.30
N HIS A 103 16.34 0.66 -5.44
CA HIS A 103 15.84 1.38 -6.62
C HIS A 103 14.55 0.80 -7.19
N THR A 104 14.06 -0.33 -6.68
CA THR A 104 12.79 -0.93 -7.11
C THR A 104 11.80 -0.86 -5.97
N TYR A 105 10.63 -0.27 -6.21
CA TYR A 105 9.59 -0.07 -5.21
C TYR A 105 8.28 -0.67 -5.69
N ILE A 106 7.78 -1.63 -4.92
CA ILE A 106 6.54 -2.34 -5.19
C ILE A 106 5.47 -1.84 -4.23
N VAL A 107 4.27 -1.54 -4.74
CA VAL A 107 3.20 -0.95 -3.93
C VAL A 107 1.90 -1.74 -4.03
N ASP A 108 1.29 -2.05 -2.88
CA ASP A 108 -0.06 -2.60 -2.80
C ASP A 108 -1.12 -1.49 -2.89
N TYR A 109 -1.56 -1.20 -4.11
CA TYR A 109 -2.52 -0.12 -4.34
C TYR A 109 -3.96 -0.44 -3.88
N ALA A 110 -4.22 -1.67 -3.40
CA ALA A 110 -5.51 -2.07 -2.88
C ALA A 110 -5.72 -1.67 -1.40
N THR A 111 -4.69 -1.19 -0.72
CA THR A 111 -4.76 -0.77 0.70
C THR A 111 -4.75 0.75 0.84
N PRO A 112 -5.35 1.34 1.89
CA PRO A 112 -5.27 2.78 2.12
C PRO A 112 -3.83 3.29 2.22
N PHE A 113 -2.95 2.54 2.90
CA PHE A 113 -1.54 2.89 3.07
C PHE A 113 -0.77 2.77 1.77
N GLY A 114 -0.92 1.66 1.04
CA GLY A 114 -0.23 1.48 -0.23
C GLY A 114 -0.74 2.45 -1.29
N TRP A 115 -2.03 2.80 -1.30
CA TRP A 115 -2.52 3.87 -2.17
C TRP A 115 -1.85 5.22 -1.89
N LEU A 116 -1.75 5.61 -0.61
CA LEU A 116 -1.02 6.81 -0.22
C LEU A 116 0.47 6.73 -0.63
N ALA A 117 1.09 5.56 -0.51
CA ALA A 117 2.47 5.35 -0.93
C ALA A 117 2.65 5.50 -2.44
N LEU A 118 1.74 4.95 -3.25
CA LEU A 118 1.77 5.08 -4.70
C LEU A 118 1.73 6.55 -5.12
N GLU A 119 0.77 7.32 -4.60
CA GLU A 119 0.69 8.76 -4.89
C GLU A 119 1.96 9.50 -4.49
N THR A 120 2.49 9.19 -3.30
CA THR A 120 3.70 9.84 -2.79
C THR A 120 4.93 9.53 -3.65
N LEU A 121 5.08 8.28 -4.11
CA LEU A 121 6.19 7.87 -4.97
C LEU A 121 6.04 8.46 -6.38
N VAL A 122 4.83 8.53 -6.90
CA VAL A 122 4.53 9.24 -8.16
C VAL A 122 4.91 10.73 -8.06
N ASP A 123 4.55 11.39 -6.95
CA ASP A 123 4.92 12.79 -6.71
C ASP A 123 6.45 12.96 -6.68
N LEU A 124 7.16 12.03 -6.02
CA LEU A 124 8.63 12.03 -5.97
C LEU A 124 9.25 11.87 -7.37
N ARG A 125 8.71 10.98 -8.23
CA ARG A 125 9.15 10.88 -9.64
C ARG A 125 8.92 12.19 -10.39
N GLY A 126 7.79 12.85 -10.15
CA GLY A 126 7.50 14.17 -10.72
C GLY A 126 8.51 15.25 -10.29
N MET A 127 9.16 15.08 -9.14
CA MET A 127 10.23 15.95 -8.64
C MET A 127 11.63 15.58 -9.18
N GLY A 128 11.74 14.59 -10.07
CA GLY A 128 12.99 14.17 -10.70
C GLY A 128 13.67 12.95 -10.07
N GLU A 129 13.05 12.31 -9.08
CA GLU A 129 13.55 11.06 -8.53
C GLU A 129 13.46 9.92 -9.55
N ARG A 130 14.48 9.06 -9.60
CA ARG A 130 14.58 7.93 -10.54
C ARG A 130 14.61 6.61 -9.79
N PHE A 131 13.62 5.77 -10.04
CA PHE A 131 13.48 4.43 -9.50
C PHE A 131 12.40 3.67 -10.28
N ASP A 132 12.45 2.35 -10.24
CA ASP A 132 11.42 1.49 -10.81
C ASP A 132 10.25 1.41 -9.84
N LEU A 133 9.05 1.73 -10.32
CA LEU A 133 7.83 1.72 -9.55
C LEU A 133 6.89 0.65 -10.08
N TYR A 134 6.69 -0.40 -9.29
CA TYR A 134 5.75 -1.47 -9.64
C TYR A 134 4.55 -1.46 -8.70
N VAL A 135 3.43 -1.94 -9.20
CA VAL A 135 2.17 -1.98 -8.46
C VAL A 135 1.56 -3.36 -8.54
N TYR A 136 0.93 -3.79 -7.46
CA TYR A 136 0.16 -5.03 -7.44
C TYR A 136 -1.11 -4.84 -6.61
N ARG A 137 -2.04 -5.76 -6.81
CA ARG A 137 -3.35 -5.72 -6.15
C ARG A 137 -3.45 -6.83 -5.10
N GLY A 138 -3.09 -6.53 -3.85
CA GLY A 138 -3.12 -7.52 -2.77
C GLY A 138 -4.53 -7.93 -2.29
N LEU A 139 -5.52 -7.05 -2.45
CA LEU A 139 -6.92 -7.28 -2.03
C LEU A 139 -7.90 -7.22 -3.20
N VAL A 140 -8.97 -8.01 -3.14
CA VAL A 140 -10.09 -7.92 -4.10
C VAL A 140 -10.70 -6.52 -4.03
N HIS A 141 -10.99 -5.91 -5.20
CA HIS A 141 -11.35 -4.47 -5.36
C HIS A 141 -12.47 -4.01 -4.41
N GLN A 142 -13.42 -4.88 -4.09
CA GLN A 142 -14.57 -4.62 -3.22
C GLN A 142 -14.20 -4.41 -1.74
N ARG A 143 -12.99 -4.81 -1.32
CA ARG A 143 -12.46 -4.59 0.03
C ARG A 143 -11.54 -3.38 0.12
N ARG A 144 -11.30 -2.67 -1.00
CA ARG A 144 -10.40 -1.51 -1.02
C ARG A 144 -11.03 -0.37 -0.25
N LYS A 145 -10.35 0.04 0.81
CA LYS A 145 -10.72 1.22 1.59
C LYS A 145 -9.81 2.37 1.14
N SER A 146 -10.39 3.54 0.85
CA SER A 146 -9.60 4.74 0.57
C SER A 146 -9.23 5.43 1.89
N TYR A 147 -8.03 6.00 1.93
CA TYR A 147 -7.66 6.85 3.05
C TYR A 147 -8.33 8.23 2.94
N ARG A 148 -8.75 8.68 1.74
CA ARG A 148 -9.30 10.02 1.50
C ARG A 148 -10.75 10.14 1.97
N LEU A 149 -11.13 11.35 2.39
CA LEU A 149 -12.52 11.68 2.76
C LEU A 149 -13.47 11.54 1.55
N ILE A 150 -13.01 11.99 0.39
CA ILE A 150 -13.63 11.73 -0.91
C ILE A 150 -12.72 10.72 -1.62
N PRO A 151 -13.17 9.46 -1.79
CA PRO A 151 -12.42 8.42 -2.46
C PRO A 151 -12.07 8.81 -3.89
N GLU A 152 -10.99 8.23 -4.37
CA GLU A 152 -10.52 8.46 -5.73
C GLU A 152 -11.53 7.93 -6.75
N THR A 153 -11.73 8.69 -7.82
CA THR A 153 -12.59 8.24 -8.92
C THR A 153 -11.94 7.06 -9.65
N GLY A 154 -12.74 6.28 -10.39
CA GLY A 154 -12.20 5.20 -11.23
C GLY A 154 -11.07 5.68 -12.13
N ILE A 155 -11.30 6.81 -12.81
CA ILE A 155 -10.39 7.47 -13.74
C ILE A 155 -9.09 7.92 -13.06
N GLU A 156 -9.18 8.62 -11.92
CA GLU A 156 -7.99 9.03 -11.15
C GLU A 156 -7.10 7.84 -10.81
N ARG A 157 -7.71 6.71 -10.46
CA ARG A 157 -6.94 5.53 -10.10
C ARG A 157 -6.19 4.96 -11.29
N ILE A 158 -6.87 4.87 -12.43
CA ILE A 158 -6.33 4.36 -13.69
C ILE A 158 -5.10 5.17 -14.09
N PHE A 159 -5.22 6.50 -14.12
CA PHE A 159 -4.11 7.37 -14.44
C PHE A 159 -2.96 7.28 -13.43
N THR A 160 -3.27 7.09 -12.14
CA THR A 160 -2.23 6.97 -11.11
C THR A 160 -1.49 5.64 -11.24
N ILE A 161 -2.21 4.54 -11.47
CA ILE A 161 -1.65 3.20 -11.69
C ILE A 161 -0.82 3.17 -12.97
N ALA A 162 -1.27 3.84 -14.03
CA ALA A 162 -0.56 3.91 -15.32
C ALA A 162 0.78 4.66 -15.24
N LYS A 163 1.07 5.37 -14.14
CA LYS A 163 2.40 5.97 -13.89
C LYS A 163 3.41 5.00 -13.29
N ALA A 164 2.98 3.79 -12.93
CA ALA A 164 3.88 2.71 -12.56
C ALA A 164 4.48 2.07 -13.82
N ASP A 165 5.72 1.61 -13.73
CA ASP A 165 6.43 1.01 -14.86
C ASP A 165 5.95 -0.43 -15.12
N TYR A 166 5.40 -1.11 -14.10
CA TYR A 166 4.83 -2.44 -14.24
C TYR A 166 3.67 -2.68 -13.26
N ARG A 167 2.66 -3.42 -13.71
CA ARG A 167 1.53 -3.87 -12.90
C ARG A 167 1.52 -5.39 -12.84
N TYR A 168 1.61 -5.91 -11.62
CA TYR A 168 1.40 -7.31 -11.30
C TYR A 168 -0.10 -7.60 -11.12
N ASP A 169 -0.65 -8.44 -11.98
CA ASP A 169 -1.99 -9.01 -11.80
C ASP A 169 -1.93 -10.30 -10.99
N LEU A 170 -1.37 -10.19 -9.78
CA LEU A 170 -1.28 -11.30 -8.82
C LEU A 170 -2.50 -11.29 -7.91
N TYR A 171 -3.13 -12.46 -7.73
CA TYR A 171 -4.30 -12.60 -6.88
C TYR A 171 -4.01 -13.45 -5.65
N GLY A 172 -4.46 -12.97 -4.48
CA GLY A 172 -4.39 -13.72 -3.23
C GLY A 172 -2.98 -14.18 -2.87
N ASN A 173 -2.79 -15.50 -2.78
CA ASN A 173 -1.53 -16.11 -2.30
C ASN A 173 -0.40 -16.09 -3.33
N GLU A 174 -0.65 -15.70 -4.58
CA GLU A 174 0.39 -15.62 -5.63
C GLU A 174 1.45 -14.57 -5.32
N PHE A 175 1.04 -13.46 -4.70
CA PHE A 175 1.95 -12.42 -4.18
C PHE A 175 3.04 -12.99 -3.28
N VAL A 176 2.67 -13.91 -2.38
CA VAL A 176 3.58 -14.52 -1.40
C VAL A 176 4.65 -15.37 -2.10
N LYS A 177 4.34 -15.92 -3.28
CA LYS A 177 5.27 -16.75 -4.06
C LYS A 177 6.14 -15.93 -5.00
N VAL A 178 5.56 -14.92 -5.66
CA VAL A 178 6.23 -14.19 -6.76
C VAL A 178 7.00 -12.97 -6.27
N ILE A 179 6.45 -12.21 -5.32
CA ILE A 179 7.03 -10.92 -4.92
C ILE A 179 7.76 -11.05 -3.58
N LEU A 180 7.10 -11.63 -2.56
CA LEU A 180 7.62 -11.60 -1.19
C LEU A 180 9.05 -12.18 -1.01
N PRO A 181 9.47 -13.26 -1.71
CA PRO A 181 10.84 -13.78 -1.60
C PRO A 181 11.90 -12.81 -2.15
N HIS A 182 11.49 -11.93 -3.05
CA HIS A 182 12.35 -10.97 -3.74
C HIS A 182 12.29 -9.57 -3.14
N VAL A 183 11.83 -9.43 -1.90
CA VAL A 183 11.74 -8.14 -1.20
C VAL A 183 12.76 -8.09 -0.08
N GLY A 184 13.55 -7.02 -0.03
CA GLY A 184 14.52 -6.78 1.03
C GLY A 184 14.06 -5.90 2.17
N ALA A 185 13.16 -4.98 1.88
CA ALA A 185 12.60 -4.10 2.87
C ALA A 185 11.09 -3.99 2.70
N ILE A 186 10.36 -4.10 3.80
CA ILE A 186 8.91 -3.93 3.84
C ILE A 186 8.62 -2.65 4.63
N CYS A 187 7.95 -1.70 4.00
CA CYS A 187 7.39 -0.53 4.65
C CYS A 187 5.88 -0.69 4.79
N ASN A 188 5.39 -0.58 6.02
CA ASN A 188 3.97 -0.52 6.31
C ASN A 188 3.66 0.60 7.30
N TRP A 189 2.41 0.66 7.77
CA TRP A 189 1.97 1.69 8.72
C TRP A 189 2.74 1.72 10.05
N ARG A 190 3.45 0.64 10.42
CA ARG A 190 4.31 0.54 11.62
C ARG A 190 5.75 1.00 11.35
N GLY A 191 6.14 1.21 10.09
CA GLY A 191 7.50 1.60 9.70
C GLY A 191 8.17 0.57 8.79
N ILE A 192 9.50 0.63 8.74
CA ILE A 192 10.34 -0.23 7.89
C ILE A 192 10.74 -1.49 8.66
N ARG A 193 10.70 -2.63 7.98
CA ARG A 193 11.21 -3.92 8.45
C ARG A 193 12.09 -4.50 7.36
N ILE A 194 13.29 -4.95 7.73
CA ILE A 194 14.14 -5.72 6.80
C ILE A 194 13.56 -7.14 6.73
N ALA A 195 13.33 -7.64 5.53
CA ALA A 195 12.78 -8.97 5.33
C ALA A 195 13.79 -10.03 5.78
N ARG A 196 13.36 -11.05 6.54
CA ARG A 196 14.27 -12.09 7.06
C ARG A 196 14.95 -12.93 5.99
N CYS A 197 14.36 -13.02 4.79
CA CYS A 197 14.97 -13.70 3.64
C CYS A 197 16.33 -13.09 3.24
N PHE A 198 16.62 -11.86 3.69
CA PHE A 198 17.93 -11.23 3.53
C PHE A 198 18.97 -11.56 4.58
N ALA A 199 18.55 -11.88 5.80
CA ALA A 199 19.45 -12.02 6.94
C ALA A 199 20.35 -13.28 6.85
N VAL A 200 20.14 -14.13 5.83
CA VAL A 200 20.85 -15.40 5.62
C VAL A 200 21.93 -15.28 4.52
N SER A 201 22.14 -14.10 3.92
CA SER A 201 23.12 -13.92 2.84
C SER A 201 24.37 -13.11 3.24
N GLU A 202 24.85 -13.27 4.47
CA GLU A 202 26.26 -12.94 4.78
C GLU A 202 27.11 -14.20 4.55
N PRO A 203 28.15 -14.15 3.70
CA PRO A 203 29.10 -15.23 3.62
C PRO A 203 29.92 -15.24 4.91
N LEU A 204 29.98 -16.41 5.57
CA LEU A 204 31.02 -16.73 6.52
C LEU A 204 32.38 -16.64 5.82
N GLN A 205 32.97 -15.44 5.79
CA GLN A 205 34.43 -15.33 5.65
C GLN A 205 35.03 -15.77 6.97
N LYS A 206 35.34 -17.07 7.06
CA LYS A 206 36.30 -17.55 8.05
C LYS A 206 37.70 -17.34 7.49
N SER A 207 38.43 -16.47 8.18
CA SER A 207 39.89 -16.34 8.22
C SER A 207 40.57 -17.66 8.50
#